data_AF-A0A5C1AK42-F1
#
_entry.id   AF-A0A5C1AK42-F1
#
_cell.length_a   1.000
_cell.length_b   1.000
_cell.length_c   1.000
_cell.angle_alpha   90.00
_cell.angle_beta   90.00
_cell.angle_gamma   90.00
#
_symmetry.space_group_name_H-M   'P 1'
#
loop_
_entity.id
_entity.type
_entity.pdbx_description
1 polymer ?
#
loop_
_entity_poly.entity_id
_entity_poly.type
_entity_poly.pdbx_seq_one_letter_code
_entity_poly.pdbx_strand_id
1 'polypeptide(L)'
;MLTLSKPPPGEARIPVVVTDPNWPPRSAELLARVDRLLGAGQSQEAVDAIGDAYLRCPWTANALAVCHLRLGNTARAVRLLRYIATEHASFELRADVPMVFKTNLATALLVGGNADEFLNTLDKLGGEDHPSARQLRATAARWKKSLSAWQRFWWNIGGVAPRRPRLDGPLGDLRDRPVGGRVCPLPPQGDGK
;
A
#
# COMPACT_ATOMS: atom_id res chain seq x y z
N MET A 1 -55.24 10.71 -20.81
CA MET A 1 -54.97 10.72 -19.36
C MET A 1 -54.11 9.52 -19.03
N LEU A 2 -52.78 9.69 -18.96
CA LEU A 2 -51.83 8.64 -18.59
C LEU A 2 -51.37 8.92 -17.16
N THR A 3 -51.66 7.99 -16.25
CA THR A 3 -51.24 8.05 -14.85
C THR A 3 -49.74 7.79 -14.75
N LEU A 4 -48.96 8.81 -14.41
CA LEU A 4 -47.56 8.67 -13.97
C LEU A 4 -47.54 7.90 -12.64
N SER A 5 -47.18 6.62 -12.70
CA SER A 5 -46.93 5.81 -11.51
C SER A 5 -45.64 6.31 -10.83
N LYS A 6 -45.80 6.90 -9.65
CA LYS A 6 -44.71 7.34 -8.77
C LYS A 6 -43.83 6.13 -8.40
N PRO A 7 -42.50 6.16 -8.60
CA PRO A 7 -41.65 5.06 -8.17
C PRO A 7 -41.60 4.96 -6.62
N PRO A 8 -41.48 3.75 -6.05
CA PRO A 8 -41.48 3.55 -4.62
C PRO A 8 -40.25 4.19 -3.95
N PRO A 9 -40.40 4.81 -2.76
CA PRO A 9 -39.27 5.39 -2.06
C PRO A 9 -38.52 4.29 -1.29
N GLY A 10 -37.21 4.20 -1.49
CA GLY A 10 -36.34 3.58 -0.47
C GLY A 10 -35.63 2.27 -0.81
N GLU A 11 -35.19 2.05 -2.05
CA GLU A 11 -34.00 1.21 -2.25
C GLU A 11 -32.77 2.09 -2.06
N ALA A 12 -32.37 2.25 -0.79
CA ALA A 12 -31.02 2.68 -0.48
C ALA A 12 -30.08 1.68 -1.15
N ARG A 13 -29.47 2.07 -2.28
CA ARG A 13 -28.39 1.32 -2.91
C ARG A 13 -27.36 1.09 -1.82
N ILE A 14 -27.26 -0.14 -1.31
CA ILE A 14 -26.17 -0.53 -0.43
C ILE A 14 -24.91 -0.11 -1.20
N PRO A 15 -24.08 0.81 -0.65
CA PRO A 15 -22.88 1.20 -1.36
C PRO A 15 -22.08 -0.07 -1.58
N VAL A 16 -21.91 -0.46 -2.85
CA VAL A 16 -21.11 -1.62 -3.21
C VAL A 16 -19.72 -1.34 -2.64
N VAL A 17 -19.39 -2.01 -1.55
CA VAL A 17 -18.08 -1.91 -0.94
C VAL A 17 -17.13 -2.54 -1.94
N VAL A 18 -16.41 -1.71 -2.69
CA VAL A 18 -15.42 -2.18 -3.65
C VAL A 18 -14.27 -2.80 -2.87
N THR A 19 -14.28 -4.12 -2.74
CA THR A 19 -13.22 -4.91 -2.11
C THR A 19 -12.14 -5.26 -3.12
N ASP A 20 -10.92 -5.47 -2.65
CA ASP A 20 -9.87 -6.05 -3.48
C ASP A 20 -10.10 -7.56 -3.63
N PRO A 21 -10.05 -8.12 -4.85
CA PRO A 21 -10.24 -9.56 -5.06
C PRO A 21 -9.20 -10.43 -4.34
N ASN A 22 -8.03 -9.87 -4.01
CA ASN A 22 -6.97 -10.59 -3.30
C ASN A 22 -7.18 -10.59 -1.77
N TRP A 23 -8.15 -9.83 -1.25
CA TRP A 23 -8.47 -9.85 0.17
C TRP A 23 -9.21 -11.12 0.58
N PRO A 24 -8.80 -11.79 1.67
CA PRO A 24 -9.53 -12.93 2.20
C PRO A 24 -10.97 -12.55 2.56
N PRO A 25 -12.00 -13.35 2.21
CA PRO A 25 -13.41 -13.01 2.47
C PRO A 25 -13.69 -12.67 3.94
N ARG A 26 -13.05 -13.39 4.87
CA ARG A 26 -13.19 -13.17 6.32
C ARG A 26 -12.63 -11.83 6.81
N SER A 27 -11.81 -11.16 6.01
CA SER A 27 -11.16 -9.88 6.36
C SER A 27 -11.54 -8.75 5.40
N ALA A 28 -12.28 -9.03 4.32
CA ALA A 28 -12.56 -8.06 3.26
C ALA A 28 -13.33 -6.83 3.75
N GLU A 29 -14.34 -7.01 4.60
CA GLU A 29 -15.10 -5.90 5.17
C GLU A 29 -14.26 -5.01 6.09
N LEU A 30 -13.44 -5.63 6.94
CA LEU A 30 -12.50 -4.92 7.81
C LEU A 30 -11.49 -4.14 6.98
N LEU A 31 -10.88 -4.77 5.98
CA LEU A 31 -9.89 -4.14 5.09
C LEU A 31 -10.52 -3.00 4.30
N ALA A 32 -11.76 -3.13 3.83
CA ALA A 32 -12.48 -2.06 3.16
C ALA A 32 -12.80 -0.88 4.09
N ARG A 33 -13.13 -1.17 5.37
CA ARG A 33 -13.30 -0.13 6.38
C ARG A 33 -11.99 0.61 6.65
N VAL A 34 -10.89 -0.14 6.83
CA VAL A 34 -9.56 0.43 7.05
C VAL A 34 -9.14 1.28 5.86
N ASP A 35 -9.33 0.81 4.64
CA ASP A 35 -9.02 1.54 3.41
C ASP A 35 -9.75 2.89 3.33
N ARG A 36 -11.04 2.92 3.71
CA ARG A 36 -11.81 4.17 3.81
C ARG A 36 -11.26 5.11 4.89
N LEU A 37 -10.95 4.61 6.08
CA LEU A 37 -10.38 5.42 7.16
C LEU A 37 -9.03 6.01 6.76
N LEU A 38 -8.18 5.21 6.11
CA LEU A 38 -6.90 5.63 5.56
C LEU A 38 -7.07 6.68 4.46
N GLY A 39 -8.06 6.53 3.57
CA GLY A 39 -8.41 7.53 2.56
C GLY A 39 -8.87 8.86 3.15
N ALA A 40 -9.49 8.83 4.33
CA ALA A 40 -9.91 10.01 5.09
C ALA A 40 -8.82 10.60 6.01
N GLY A 41 -7.59 10.04 6.00
CA GLY A 41 -6.50 10.46 6.88
C GLY A 41 -6.61 9.98 8.33
N GLN A 42 -7.64 9.20 8.66
CA GLN A 42 -7.96 8.68 10.00
C GLN A 42 -7.14 7.43 10.35
N SER A 43 -5.81 7.62 10.40
CA SER A 43 -4.88 6.49 10.56
C SER A 43 -4.92 5.89 11.96
N GLN A 44 -5.29 6.65 12.99
CA GLN A 44 -5.40 6.13 14.36
C GLN A 44 -6.67 5.28 14.52
N GLU A 45 -7.80 5.77 14.01
CA GLU A 45 -9.07 5.04 14.02
C GLU A 45 -8.97 3.74 13.21
N ALA A 46 -8.13 3.73 12.17
CA ALA A 46 -7.80 2.54 11.41
C ALA A 46 -7.03 1.49 12.24
N VAL A 47 -6.07 1.92 13.07
CA VAL A 47 -5.38 1.03 14.03
C VAL A 47 -6.40 0.43 15.01
N ASP A 48 -7.25 1.27 15.58
CA ASP A 48 -8.24 0.84 16.58
C ASP A 48 -9.25 -0.15 15.97
N ALA A 49 -9.66 0.08 14.71
CA ALA A 49 -10.53 -0.82 13.97
C ALA A 49 -9.90 -2.19 13.71
N ILE A 50 -8.58 -2.26 13.47
CA ILE A 50 -7.87 -3.53 13.27
C ILE A 50 -7.75 -4.29 14.59
N GLY A 51 -7.43 -3.62 15.70
CA GLY A 51 -7.21 -4.26 17.00
C GLY A 51 -6.23 -5.43 16.87
N ASP A 52 -6.57 -6.60 17.42
CA ASP A 52 -5.76 -7.83 17.33
C ASP A 52 -5.98 -8.64 16.04
N ALA A 53 -6.80 -8.16 15.09
CA ALA A 53 -7.07 -8.88 13.86
C ALA A 53 -5.82 -9.08 12.99
N TYR A 54 -4.77 -8.29 13.18
CA TYR A 54 -3.48 -8.42 12.49
C TYR A 54 -2.79 -9.77 12.73
N LEU A 55 -3.06 -10.41 13.87
CA LEU A 55 -2.49 -11.73 14.20
C LEU A 55 -3.13 -12.86 13.38
N ARG A 56 -4.29 -12.61 12.76
CA ARG A 56 -5.10 -13.64 12.11
C ARG A 56 -4.83 -13.79 10.62
N CYS A 57 -4.36 -12.74 9.94
CA CYS A 57 -3.99 -12.85 8.52
C CYS A 57 -2.93 -11.83 8.09
N PRO A 58 -2.09 -12.16 7.08
CA PRO A 58 -1.07 -11.24 6.58
C PRO A 58 -1.62 -9.90 6.06
N TRP A 59 -2.83 -9.89 5.52
CA TRP A 59 -3.46 -8.67 4.99
C TRP A 59 -3.81 -7.66 6.07
N THR A 60 -4.30 -8.09 7.23
CA THR A 60 -4.56 -7.19 8.37
C THR A 60 -3.26 -6.73 9.02
N ALA A 61 -2.20 -7.56 9.01
CA ALA A 61 -0.85 -7.13 9.38
C ALA A 61 -0.27 -6.08 8.44
N ASN A 62 -0.43 -6.25 7.12
CA ASN A 62 -0.07 -5.23 6.12
C ASN A 62 -0.83 -3.93 6.37
N ALA A 63 -2.15 -4.03 6.60
CA ALA A 63 -2.98 -2.87 6.86
C ALA A 63 -2.56 -2.11 8.12
N LEU A 64 -2.26 -2.83 9.20
CA LEU A 64 -1.74 -2.24 10.42
C LEU A 64 -0.39 -1.56 10.19
N ALA A 65 0.49 -2.16 9.39
CA ALA A 65 1.77 -1.57 9.04
C ALA A 65 1.61 -0.26 8.26
N VAL A 66 0.69 -0.18 7.30
CA VAL A 66 0.38 1.05 6.56
C VAL A 66 -0.15 2.14 7.50
N CYS A 67 -1.03 1.79 8.44
CA CYS A 67 -1.49 2.75 9.46
C CYS A 67 -0.31 3.31 10.27
N HIS A 68 0.61 2.45 10.73
CA HIS A 68 1.80 2.89 11.45
C HIS A 68 2.74 3.73 10.58
N LEU A 69 2.87 3.45 9.28
CA LEU A 69 3.65 4.32 8.38
C LEU A 69 3.08 5.73 8.33
N ARG A 70 1.76 5.86 8.17
CA ARG A 70 1.09 7.17 8.08
C ARG A 70 1.11 7.94 9.40
N LEU A 71 1.17 7.23 10.53
CA LEU A 71 1.39 7.81 11.86
C LEU A 71 2.88 8.12 12.16
N GLY A 72 3.81 7.86 11.25
CA GLY A 72 5.25 8.06 11.46
C GLY A 72 5.94 6.99 12.33
N ASN A 73 5.20 5.96 12.76
CA ASN A 73 5.66 4.83 13.57
C ASN A 73 6.46 3.80 12.75
N THR A 74 7.48 4.28 12.04
CA THR A 74 8.13 3.55 10.94
C THR A 74 8.81 2.26 11.39
N ALA A 75 9.44 2.25 12.57
CA ALA A 75 10.08 1.05 13.12
C ALA A 75 9.08 -0.09 13.33
N ARG A 76 7.84 0.22 13.75
CA ARG A 76 6.79 -0.79 13.94
C ARG A 76 6.28 -1.30 12.60
N ALA A 77 6.10 -0.42 11.63
CA ALA A 77 5.71 -0.81 10.28
C ALA A 77 6.74 -1.74 9.63
N VAL A 78 8.04 -1.42 9.70
CA VAL A 78 9.12 -2.27 9.16
C VAL A 78 9.07 -3.68 9.78
N ARG A 79 8.88 -3.80 11.10
CA ARG A 79 8.79 -5.11 11.76
C ARG A 79 7.62 -5.95 11.24
N LEU A 80 6.43 -5.37 11.16
CA LEU A 80 5.24 -6.07 10.65
C LEU A 80 5.42 -6.49 9.19
N LEU A 81 5.96 -5.59 8.37
CA LEU A 81 6.15 -5.82 6.94
C LEU A 81 7.24 -6.86 6.67
N ARG A 82 8.36 -6.84 7.40
CA ARG A 82 9.38 -7.91 7.29
C ARG A 82 8.78 -9.26 7.68
N TYR A 83 8.02 -9.32 8.77
CA TYR A 83 7.40 -10.57 9.22
C TYR A 83 6.53 -11.23 8.14
N ILE A 84 5.78 -10.42 7.36
CA ILE A 84 4.91 -10.96 6.32
C ILE A 84 5.58 -11.07 4.94
N ALA A 85 6.54 -10.21 4.62
CA ALA A 85 7.11 -10.10 3.27
C ALA A 85 8.45 -10.82 3.08
N THR A 86 9.11 -11.22 4.18
CA THR A 86 10.42 -11.91 4.13
C THR A 86 10.37 -13.33 4.70
N GLU A 87 11.29 -14.15 4.23
CA GLU A 87 11.58 -15.45 4.82
C GLU A 87 12.18 -15.28 6.22
N HIS A 88 11.70 -16.08 7.18
CA HIS A 88 11.99 -15.91 8.61
C HIS A 88 13.48 -16.02 8.99
N ALA A 89 14.31 -16.63 8.13
CA ALA A 89 15.72 -16.90 8.40
C ALA A 89 16.70 -16.10 7.52
N SER A 90 16.29 -15.66 6.33
CA SER A 90 17.22 -15.12 5.32
C SER A 90 16.99 -13.64 4.97
N PHE A 91 15.92 -13.01 5.49
CA PHE A 91 15.49 -11.67 5.06
C PHE A 91 15.27 -11.56 3.53
N GLU A 92 15.19 -12.68 2.83
CA GLU A 92 14.87 -12.73 1.41
C GLU A 92 13.38 -12.46 1.21
N LEU A 93 13.03 -11.75 0.14
CA LEU A 93 11.63 -11.50 -0.18
C LEU A 93 10.95 -12.81 -0.56
N ARG A 94 9.82 -13.07 0.09
CA ARG A 94 8.97 -14.20 -0.22
C ARG A 94 8.44 -14.09 -1.64
N ALA A 95 8.51 -15.18 -2.42
CA ALA A 95 7.94 -15.18 -3.77
C ALA A 95 6.41 -15.29 -3.75
N ASP A 96 5.85 -15.97 -2.75
CA ASP A 96 4.44 -16.35 -2.63
C ASP A 96 3.52 -15.27 -2.04
N VAL A 97 4.06 -14.08 -1.73
CA VAL A 97 3.29 -12.99 -1.11
C VAL A 97 2.93 -11.89 -2.11
N PRO A 98 1.79 -11.21 -1.91
CA PRO A 98 1.36 -10.06 -2.71
C PRO A 98 2.45 -9.00 -2.89
N MET A 99 2.52 -8.41 -4.09
CA MET A 99 3.51 -7.37 -4.41
C MET A 99 3.31 -6.12 -3.54
N VAL A 100 2.07 -5.82 -3.14
CA VAL A 100 1.77 -4.73 -2.21
C VAL A 100 2.49 -4.88 -0.86
N PHE A 101 2.73 -6.11 -0.36
CA PHE A 101 3.46 -6.30 0.91
C PHE A 101 4.94 -5.93 0.76
N LYS A 102 5.54 -6.34 -0.35
CA LYS A 102 6.96 -6.08 -0.65
C LYS A 102 7.21 -4.59 -0.93
N THR A 103 6.31 -3.95 -1.67
CA THR A 103 6.40 -2.51 -1.96
C THR A 103 6.11 -1.66 -0.72
N ASN A 104 5.23 -2.09 0.18
CA ASN A 104 5.06 -1.46 1.49
C ASN A 104 6.30 -1.60 2.38
N LEU A 105 6.96 -2.77 2.38
CA LEU A 105 8.24 -2.94 3.08
C LEU A 105 9.29 -1.96 2.56
N ALA A 106 9.47 -1.87 1.24
CA ALA A 106 10.39 -0.91 0.63
C ALA A 106 10.05 0.53 1.01
N THR A 107 8.76 0.89 1.01
CA THR A 107 8.27 2.21 1.46
C THR A 107 8.64 2.48 2.92
N ALA A 108 8.47 1.49 3.80
CA ALA A 108 8.79 1.60 5.21
C ALA A 108 10.30 1.80 5.46
N LEU A 109 11.14 1.04 4.75
CA LEU A 109 12.59 1.16 4.83
C LEU A 109 13.07 2.52 4.35
N LEU A 110 12.48 3.01 3.26
CA LEU A 110 12.74 4.31 2.71
C LEU A 110 12.42 5.44 3.72
N VAL A 111 11.18 5.47 4.23
CA VAL A 111 10.75 6.50 5.19
C VAL A 111 11.53 6.38 6.50
N GLY A 112 11.93 5.16 6.88
CA GLY A 112 12.72 4.87 8.07
C GLY A 112 14.17 5.33 7.97
N GLY A 113 14.64 5.69 6.77
CA GLY A 113 16.03 6.09 6.53
C GLY A 113 16.99 4.92 6.30
N ASN A 114 16.47 3.71 6.08
CA ASN A 114 17.26 2.51 5.78
C ASN A 114 17.49 2.41 4.27
N ALA A 115 18.28 3.34 3.73
CA ALA A 115 18.44 3.50 2.28
C ALA A 115 19.06 2.29 1.58
N ASP A 116 20.06 1.65 2.19
CA ASP A 116 20.71 0.45 1.63
C ASP A 116 19.74 -0.71 1.52
N GLU A 117 18.97 -0.96 2.59
CA GLU A 117 17.98 -2.04 2.61
C GLU A 117 16.80 -1.74 1.70
N PHE A 118 16.39 -0.47 1.58
CA PHE A 118 15.41 -0.04 0.59
C PHE A 118 15.87 -0.36 -0.84
N LEU A 119 17.12 -0.04 -1.18
CA LEU A 119 17.66 -0.33 -2.52
C LEU A 119 17.80 -1.82 -2.77
N ASN A 120 18.34 -2.56 -1.80
CA ASN A 120 18.42 -4.02 -1.88
C ASN A 120 17.03 -4.65 -2.05
N THR A 121 16.03 -4.15 -1.31
CA THR A 121 14.64 -4.60 -1.45
C THR A 121 14.10 -4.30 -2.85
N LEU A 122 14.37 -3.09 -3.39
CA LEU A 122 13.94 -2.70 -4.74
C LEU A 122 14.53 -3.58 -5.85
N ASP A 123 15.80 -3.95 -5.73
CA ASP A 123 16.48 -4.83 -6.68
C ASP A 123 15.85 -6.24 -6.65
N LYS A 124 15.43 -6.70 -5.45
CA LYS A 124 14.74 -7.98 -5.24
C LYS A 124 13.28 -8.01 -5.68
N LEU A 125 12.62 -6.87 -5.92
CA LEU A 125 11.22 -6.84 -6.39
C LEU A 125 11.03 -7.42 -7.81
N GLY A 126 12.10 -7.70 -8.55
CA GLY A 126 12.04 -8.32 -9.89
C GLY A 126 11.46 -7.39 -10.97
N GLY A 127 11.37 -7.88 -12.21
CA GLY A 127 10.89 -7.13 -13.37
C GLY A 127 9.38 -6.90 -13.47
N GLU A 128 8.62 -7.22 -12.42
CA GLU A 128 7.16 -7.09 -12.43
C GLU A 128 6.74 -5.62 -12.56
N ASP A 129 5.85 -5.35 -13.52
CA ASP A 129 5.35 -4.02 -13.84
C ASP A 129 4.24 -3.57 -12.86
N HIS A 130 4.55 -3.61 -11.56
CA HIS A 130 3.65 -3.11 -10.54
C HIS A 130 3.79 -1.58 -10.40
N PRO A 131 2.69 -0.80 -10.39
CA PRO A 131 2.73 0.65 -10.34
C PRO A 131 3.50 1.17 -9.11
N SER A 132 3.29 0.58 -7.93
CA SER A 132 4.02 0.96 -6.71
C SER A 132 5.52 0.67 -6.81
N ALA A 133 5.91 -0.43 -7.45
CA ALA A 133 7.33 -0.75 -7.68
C ALA A 133 7.96 0.26 -8.66
N ARG A 134 7.26 0.63 -9.75
CA ARG A 134 7.69 1.70 -10.66
C ARG A 134 7.88 3.03 -9.95
N GLN A 135 6.93 3.43 -9.12
CA GLN A 135 6.99 4.67 -8.37
C GLN A 135 8.20 4.68 -7.43
N LEU A 136 8.44 3.59 -6.69
CA LEU A 136 9.59 3.47 -5.81
C LEU A 136 10.92 3.50 -6.57
N ARG A 137 11.02 2.84 -7.73
CA ARG A 137 12.20 2.91 -8.61
C ARG A 137 12.43 4.32 -9.13
N ALA A 138 11.38 5.02 -9.54
CA ALA A 138 11.47 6.40 -9.99
C ALA A 138 11.93 7.33 -8.86
N THR A 139 11.40 7.14 -7.65
CA THR A 139 11.83 7.86 -6.44
C THR A 139 13.29 7.59 -6.11
N ALA A 140 13.73 6.32 -6.15
CA ALA A 140 15.12 5.94 -5.95
C ALA A 140 16.05 6.57 -7.00
N ALA A 141 15.65 6.56 -8.28
CA ALA A 141 16.41 7.15 -9.36
C ALA A 141 16.55 8.67 -9.21
N ARG A 142 15.46 9.38 -8.88
CA ARG A 142 15.50 10.83 -8.59
C ARG A 142 16.41 11.14 -7.42
N TRP A 143 16.31 10.36 -6.35
CA TRP A 143 17.17 10.54 -5.18
C TRP A 143 18.64 10.29 -5.48
N LYS A 144 18.99 9.17 -6.12
CA LYS A 144 20.39 8.89 -6.53
C LYS A 144 20.96 10.03 -7.39
N LYS A 145 20.15 10.60 -8.29
CA LYS A 145 20.53 11.77 -9.10
C LYS A 145 20.76 13.05 -8.27
N SER A 146 20.01 13.23 -7.17
CA SER A 146 20.15 14.39 -6.28
C SER A 146 21.39 14.35 -5.36
N LEU A 147 22.02 13.19 -5.20
CA LEU A 147 23.24 13.05 -4.39
C LEU A 147 24.43 13.72 -5.09
N SER A 148 25.17 14.54 -4.34
CA SER A 148 26.43 15.12 -4.82
C SER A 148 27.51 14.06 -4.99
N ALA A 149 28.53 14.35 -5.80
CA ALA A 149 29.67 13.44 -5.98
C ALA A 149 30.35 13.09 -4.63
N TRP A 150 30.45 14.07 -3.72
CA TRP A 150 30.98 13.88 -2.38
C TRP A 150 30.10 12.96 -1.52
N GLN A 151 28.78 13.12 -1.60
CA GLN A 151 27.83 12.26 -0.89
C GLN A 151 27.86 10.81 -1.38
N ARG A 152 28.02 10.61 -2.69
CA ARG A 152 28.18 9.27 -3.28
C ARG A 152 29.50 8.64 -2.85
N PHE A 153 30.60 9.41 -2.88
CA PHE A 153 31.90 8.96 -2.41
C PHE A 153 31.86 8.56 -0.92
N TRP A 154 31.29 9.41 -0.07
CA TRP A 154 31.14 9.16 1.37
C TRP A 154 30.32 7.90 1.66
N TRP A 155 29.22 7.69 0.92
CA TRP A 155 28.41 6.49 1.04
C TRP A 155 29.17 5.24 0.58
N ASN A 156 29.96 5.33 -0.49
CA ASN A 156 30.76 4.22 -1.01
C ASN A 156 31.86 3.74 -0.04
N ILE A 157 32.29 4.59 0.90
CA ILE A 157 33.27 4.23 1.96
C ILE A 157 32.59 3.83 3.29
N GLY A 158 31.30 3.48 3.26
CA GLY A 158 30.54 3.03 4.44
C GLY A 158 29.88 4.14 5.26
N GLY A 159 29.86 5.37 4.73
CA GLY A 159 29.15 6.49 5.35
C GLY A 159 27.62 6.38 5.24
N VAL A 160 26.90 6.97 6.19
CA VAL A 160 25.43 6.99 6.18
C VAL A 160 24.89 7.78 4.99
N ALA A 161 23.89 7.22 4.30
CA ALA A 161 23.27 7.85 3.13
C ALA A 161 22.64 9.22 3.49
N PRO A 162 22.94 10.30 2.72
CA PRO A 162 22.45 11.63 3.06
C PRO A 162 21.09 11.94 2.43
N ARG A 163 20.21 12.57 3.23
CA ARG A 163 18.81 12.99 2.96
C ARG A 163 17.87 11.89 2.43
N ARG A 164 16.72 11.71 3.09
CA ARG A 164 15.71 10.71 2.68
C ARG A 164 15.01 11.14 1.36
N PRO A 165 14.82 10.24 0.38
CA PRO A 165 13.90 10.49 -0.73
C PRO A 165 12.51 10.86 -0.20
N ARG A 166 11.87 11.85 -0.83
CA ARG A 166 10.46 12.15 -0.58
C ARG A 166 9.61 11.28 -1.50
N LEU A 167 8.60 10.64 -0.94
CA LEU A 167 7.57 9.96 -1.70
C LEU A 167 6.48 10.95 -2.06
N ASP A 168 6.10 10.96 -3.33
CA ASP A 168 4.98 11.73 -3.84
C ASP A 168 3.71 10.88 -3.69
N GLY A 169 2.87 11.13 -2.68
CA GLY A 169 1.61 10.40 -2.45
C GLY A 169 1.47 9.77 -1.06
N PRO A 170 0.39 9.00 -0.80
CA PRO A 170 0.17 8.37 0.49
C PRO A 170 1.21 7.27 0.77
N LEU A 171 1.61 7.15 2.05
CA LEU A 171 2.54 6.12 2.47
C LEU A 171 1.82 4.76 2.50
N GLY A 172 2.23 3.88 1.60
CA GLY A 172 1.76 2.50 1.48
C GLY A 172 0.34 2.36 0.91
N ASP A 173 0.07 1.16 0.40
CA ASP A 173 -1.21 0.78 -0.22
C ASP A 173 -1.78 -0.51 0.43
N LEU A 174 -3.09 -0.68 0.40
CA LEU A 174 -3.77 -1.90 0.83
C LEU A 174 -4.20 -2.78 -0.33
N ARG A 175 -4.16 -2.27 -1.55
CA ARG A 175 -4.66 -2.94 -2.75
C ARG A 175 -3.50 -3.46 -3.58
N ASP A 176 -3.61 -4.70 -4.02
CA ASP A 176 -2.61 -5.35 -4.88
C ASP A 176 -3.11 -5.36 -6.31
N ARG A 177 -3.32 -4.15 -6.87
CA ARG A 177 -3.80 -3.99 -8.25
C ARG A 177 -2.70 -3.42 -9.14
N PRO A 178 -2.35 -4.11 -10.23
CA PRO A 178 -1.67 -3.43 -11.33
C PRO A 178 -2.64 -2.40 -11.91
N VAL A 179 -2.31 -1.12 -11.82
CA VAL A 179 -3.06 -0.05 -12.49
C VAL A 179 -2.96 -0.31 -13.99
N GLY A 180 -4.02 -0.89 -14.53
CA GLY A 180 -4.12 -1.51 -15.86
C GLY A 180 -5.42 -2.30 -16.04
N GLY A 181 -6.05 -2.72 -14.94
CA GLY A 181 -7.47 -3.10 -14.95
C GLY A 181 -8.33 -1.85 -15.13
N ARG A 182 -8.97 -1.71 -16.30
CA ARG A 182 -10.03 -0.74 -16.57
C ARG A 182 -10.90 -0.57 -15.32
N VAL A 183 -11.02 0.67 -14.82
CA VAL A 183 -12.21 1.04 -14.05
C VAL A 183 -13.37 0.68 -14.96
N CYS A 184 -14.19 -0.32 -14.60
CA CYS A 184 -15.40 -0.61 -15.36
C CYS A 184 -16.15 0.73 -15.48
N PRO A 185 -16.43 1.23 -16.70
CA PRO A 185 -17.40 2.30 -16.82
C PRO A 185 -18.69 1.77 -16.19
N LEU A 186 -19.31 2.57 -15.32
CA LEU A 186 -20.65 2.30 -14.81
C LEU A 186 -21.53 1.90 -16.00
N PRO A 187 -22.38 0.86 -15.87
CA PRO A 187 -23.30 0.51 -16.95
C PRO A 187 -24.08 1.78 -17.34
N PRO A 188 -24.29 2.04 -18.64
CA PRO A 188 -25.09 3.18 -19.06
C PRO A 188 -26.43 3.08 -18.34
N GLN A 189 -26.77 4.11 -17.57
CA GLN A 189 -28.14 4.22 -17.07
C GLN A 189 -29.01 4.28 -18.30
N GLY A 190 -29.82 3.25 -18.50
CA GLY A 190 -30.69 3.16 -19.66
C GLY A 190 -31.60 4.38 -19.67
N ASP A 191 -31.46 5.21 -20.70
CA ASP A 191 -32.45 6.21 -21.03
C ASP A 191 -33.69 5.46 -21.49
N GLY A 192 -34.65 5.33 -20.57
CA GLY A 192 -35.98 4.81 -20.87
C GLY A 192 -36.66 5.70 -21.90
N LYS A 193 -36.97 5.13 -23.05
CA LYS A 193 -38.01 5.62 -23.95
C LYS A 193 -39.39 5.31 -23.36
#